data_AF-A0A947WL69-F1
#
_entry.id   AF-A0A947WL69-F1
#
_cell.length_a   1.000
_cell.length_b   1.000
_cell.length_c   1.000
_cell.angle_alpha   90.00
_cell.angle_beta   90.00
_cell.angle_gamma   90.00
#
_symmetry.space_group_name_H-M   'P 1'
#
loop_
_entity.id
_entity.type
_entity.pdbx_description
1 polymer ?
#
loop_
_entity_poly.entity_id
_entity_poly.type
_entity_poly.pdbx_seq_one_letter_code
_entity_poly.pdbx_strand_id
1 'polypeptide(L)' 'MTRISVSKLKENPSAAIGLAEDYPVAIENRSKVKAYIIGKDLYEKLVSYLEEYADSKVIE' A
#
# COMPACT_ATOMS: atom_id res chain seq x y z
N MET A 1 -9.36 -4.38 -5.04
CA MET A 1 -7.90 -4.36 -4.84
C MET A 1 -7.22 -4.55 -6.19
N THR A 2 -6.50 -3.53 -6.65
CA THR A 2 -5.81 -3.51 -7.94
C THR A 2 -4.55 -4.38 -7.87
N ARG A 3 -4.24 -5.09 -8.95
CA ARG A 3 -3.07 -5.97 -9.05
C ARG A 3 -2.27 -5.63 -10.30
N ILE A 4 -0.96 -5.48 -10.19
CA ILE A 4 -0.06 -5.28 -11.32
C ILE A 4 1.16 -6.20 -11.22
N SER A 5 1.76 -6.54 -12.35
CA SER A 5 2.99 -7.32 -12.36
C SER A 5 4.21 -6.45 -12.00
N VAL A 6 5.25 -7.08 -11.46
CA VAL A 6 6.55 -6.43 -11.23
C VAL A 6 7.15 -5.85 -12.52
N SER A 7 6.85 -6.44 -13.67
CA SER A 7 7.27 -5.90 -14.97
C SER A 7 6.56 -4.58 -15.29
N LYS A 8 5.25 -4.48 -15.03
CA LYS A 8 4.48 -3.25 -15.25
C LYS A 8 4.90 -2.13 -14.31
N LEU A 9 5.22 -2.47 -13.06
CA LEU A 9 5.80 -1.54 -12.09
C LEU A 9 7.13 -0.96 -12.58
N LYS A 10 8.01 -1.81 -13.13
CA LYS A 10 9.31 -1.39 -13.67
C LYS A 10 9.19 -0.53 -14.93
N GLU A 11 8.20 -0.80 -15.78
CA GLU A 11 7.95 -0.07 -17.02
C GLU A 11 7.50 1.36 -16.76
N ASN A 12 6.59 1.56 -15.79
CA ASN A 12 6.09 2.89 -15.44
C ASN A 12 5.75 2.97 -13.93
N PRO A 13 6.74 3.33 -13.08
CA PRO A 13 6.54 3.39 -11.64
C PRO A 13 5.55 4.50 -11.24
N SER A 14 5.56 5.64 -11.92
CA SER A 14 4.65 6.76 -11.60
C SER A 14 3.18 6.37 -11.81
N ALA A 15 2.87 5.67 -12.91
CA ALA A 15 1.51 5.17 -13.14
C ALA A 15 1.10 4.13 -12.08
N ALA A 16 2.01 3.25 -11.68
CA ALA A 16 1.76 2.27 -10.63
C ALA A 16 1.50 2.93 -9.25
N ILE A 17 2.21 4.02 -8.94
CA ILE A 17 2.00 4.80 -7.72
C ILE A 17 0.66 5.54 -7.75
N GLY A 18 0.28 6.12 -8.90
CA GLY A 18 -1.03 6.78 -9.05
C GLY A 18 -2.22 5.83 -8.84
N LEU A 19 -2.06 4.54 -9.15
CA LEU A 19 -3.08 3.52 -8.84
C LEU A 19 -3.25 3.25 -7.34
N ALA A 20 -2.32 3.72 -6.50
CA ALA A 20 -2.27 3.46 -5.06
C ALA A 20 -2.74 4.63 -4.19
N GLU A 21 -3.39 5.64 -4.75
CA GLU A 21 -3.88 6.82 -4.02
C GLU A 21 -4.89 6.46 -2.93
N ASP A 22 -6.02 5.83 -3.32
CA ASP A 22 -7.10 5.51 -2.37
C ASP A 22 -7.00 4.10 -1.77
N TYR A 23 -6.39 3.15 -2.50
CA TYR A 23 -6.31 1.75 -2.09
C TYR A 23 -4.95 1.12 -2.40
N PRO A 24 -4.45 0.19 -1.58
CA PRO A 24 -3.19 -0.49 -1.85
C PRO A 24 -3.23 -1.30 -3.15
N VAL A 25 -2.14 -1.25 -3.91
CA VAL A 25 -1.94 -2.02 -5.14
C VAL A 25 -1.06 -3.22 -4.88
N ALA A 26 -1.53 -4.41 -5.21
CA ALA A 26 -0.75 -5.64 -5.08
C ALA A 26 0.23 -5.79 -6.24
N ILE A 27 1.49 -6.06 -5.93
CA ILE A 27 2.55 -6.31 -6.91
C ILE A 27 2.80 -7.80 -6.99
N GLU A 28 2.63 -8.36 -8.19
CA GLU A 28 2.77 -9.78 -8.45
C GLU A 28 4.05 -10.12 -9.21
N ASN A 29 4.66 -11.25 -8.86
CA ASN A 29 5.74 -11.88 -9.61
C ASN A 29 5.46 -13.39 -9.69
N ARG A 30 5.43 -13.94 -10.91
CA ARG A 30 5.06 -15.35 -11.18
C ARG A 30 3.72 -15.73 -10.50
N SER A 31 2.71 -14.89 -10.70
CA SER A 31 1.35 -15.07 -10.16
C SER A 31 1.26 -15.14 -8.63
N LYS A 32 2.27 -14.61 -7.92
CA LYS A 32 2.27 -14.50 -6.46
C LYS A 32 2.46 -13.04 -6.07
N VAL A 33 1.63 -12.56 -5.16
CA VAL A 33 1.81 -11.23 -4.55
C VAL A 33 3.13 -11.24 -3.77
N LYS A 34 3.96 -10.22 -4.03
CA LYS A 34 5.27 -10.03 -3.42
C LYS A 34 5.36 -8.76 -2.59
N ALA A 35 4.57 -7.75 -2.93
CA ALA A 35 4.54 -6.49 -2.22
C ALA A 35 3.17 -5.82 -2.39
N TYR A 36 2.92 -4.82 -1.56
CA TYR A 36 1.85 -3.85 -1.77
C TYR A 36 2.47 -2.46 -1.88
N ILE A 37 1.99 -1.66 -2.83
CA ILE A 37 2.28 -0.23 -2.90
C ILE A 37 1.12 0.50 -2.25
N ILE A 38 1.45 1.44 -1.37
CA ILE A 38 0.50 2.30 -0.67
C ILE A 38 0.92 3.74 -0.99
N GLY A 39 -0.03 4.57 -1.40
CA GLY A 39 0.20 6.01 -1.58
C GLY A 39 0.60 6.67 -0.26
N LYS A 40 1.32 7.80 -0.35
CA LYS A 40 1.84 8.52 0.83
C LYS A 40 0.74 8.84 1.84
N ASP A 41 -0.33 9.50 1.41
CA ASP A 41 -1.37 9.98 2.32
C ASP A 41 -2.16 8.83 2.96
N LEU A 42 -2.36 7.73 2.22
CA LEU A 42 -2.97 6.52 2.75
C LEU A 42 -2.05 5.85 3.78
N TYR A 43 -0.74 5.76 3.51
CA TYR A 43 0.23 5.23 4.45
C TYR A 43 0.25 6.04 5.75
N GLU A 44 0.33 7.37 5.67
CA GLU A 44 0.34 8.25 6.84
C GLU A 44 -0.93 8.08 7.68
N LYS A 45 -2.12 8.06 7.06
CA LYS A 45 -3.39 7.81 7.76
C LYS A 45 -3.43 6.46 8.46
N LEU A 46 -2.92 5.41 7.81
CA LEU A 46 -2.85 4.07 8.39
C LEU A 46 -1.92 4.03 9.61
N VAL A 47 -0.76 4.67 9.52
CA VAL A 47 0.19 4.73 10.64
C VAL A 47 -0.41 5.49 11.81
N SER A 48 -0.97 6.69 11.58
CA SER A 48 -1.60 7.46 12.65
C SER A 48 -2.73 6.70 13.33
N TYR A 49 -3.59 6.03 12.56
CA TYR A 49 -4.65 5.21 13.13
C TYR A 49 -4.13 4.04 13.98
N LEU A 50 -3.04 3.39 13.54
CA LEU A 50 -2.41 2.30 14.29
C LEU A 50 -1.75 2.79 15.59
N GLU A 51 -1.14 3.97 15.56
CA GLU A 51 -0.57 4.63 16.75
C GLU A 51 -1.68 4.98 17.75
N GLU A 52 -2.75 5.64 17.31
CA GLU A 52 -3.92 5.96 18.15
C GLU A 52 -4.55 4.70 18.75
N TYR A 53 -4.67 3.63 17.96
CA TYR A 53 -5.19 2.35 18.43
C TYR A 53 -4.28 1.69 19.48
N ALA A 54 -2.96 1.76 19.27
CA ALA A 54 -1.99 1.22 20.22
C ALA A 54 -2.04 2.00 21.54
N ASP A 55 -2.10 3.32 21.50
CA ASP A 55 -2.19 4.18 22.67
C ASP A 55 -3.50 3.95 23.45
N SER A 56 -4.62 3.82 22.75
CA SER A 56 -5.92 3.50 23.36
C SER A 56 -5.88 2.21 24.17
N LYS A 57 -5.11 1.20 23.75
CA LYS A 57 -5.00 -0.08 24.48
C LYS A 57 -4.19 0.00 25.76
N VAL A 58 -3.33 1.00 25.91
CA VAL A 58 -2.49 1.14 27.11
C VAL A 58 -3.27 1.78 28.26
N ILE A 59 -4.34 2.52 27.96
CA ILE A 59 -5.16 3.24 28.93
C ILE A 59 -6.33 2.37 29.45
N GLU A 60 -6.60 1.24 28.79
CA GLU A 60 -7.64 0.25 29.15
C GLU A 60 -7.16 -0.81 30.15
#